data_AF-A0A7L7KVT2-F1
#
_entry.id   AF-A0A7L7KVT2-F1
#
_cell.length_a   1.000
_cell.length_b   1.000
_cell.length_c   1.000
_cell.angle_alpha   90.00
_cell.angle_beta   90.00
_cell.angle_gamma   90.00
#
_symmetry.space_group_name_H-M   'P 1'
#
loop_
_entity.id
_entity.type
_entity.pdbx_description
1 polymer ?
#
loop_
_entity_poly.entity_id
_entity_poly.type
_entity_poly.pdbx_seq_one_letter_code
_entity_poly.pdbx_strand_id
1 'polypeptide(L)'
;MLVTFLFDRYFKRLPDARFERFWEKRILTNIRLFPLAFMVYYILGVWLVSSLILIGNESFFIGLLVFGVVALLYGYGLLRSILRFYGTYTKRYLMIKSGYREDTFDKSNVVN
;
A
#
# COMPACT_ATOMS: atom_id res chain seq x y z
N MET A 1 -2.24 -3.32 6.38
CA MET A 1 -1.23 -2.41 6.96
C MET A 1 0.19 -2.95 6.85
N LEU A 2 0.42 -4.24 7.12
CA LEU A 2 1.75 -4.83 7.02
C LEU A 2 2.27 -4.83 5.57
N VAL A 3 1.39 -5.14 4.61
CA VAL A 3 1.72 -5.09 3.17
C VAL A 3 2.11 -3.69 2.73
N THR A 4 1.30 -2.68 3.03
CA THR A 4 1.59 -1.28 2.72
C THR A 4 2.87 -0.78 3.40
N PHE A 5 3.16 -1.24 4.61
CA PHE A 5 4.41 -0.94 5.32
C PHE A 5 5.65 -1.61 4.67
N LEU A 6 5.55 -2.86 4.24
CA LEU A 6 6.64 -3.54 3.53
C LEU A 6 6.94 -2.86 2.20
N PHE A 7 5.89 -2.52 1.43
CA PHE A 7 6.05 -1.75 0.21
C PHE A 7 6.65 -0.37 0.49
N ASP A 8 6.19 0.32 1.54
CA ASP A 8 6.74 1.62 1.93
C ASP A 8 8.26 1.53 2.21
N ARG A 9 8.68 0.51 2.96
CA ARG A 9 10.10 0.27 3.25
C ARG A 9 10.90 -0.07 1.98
N TYR A 10 10.31 -0.82 1.06
CA TYR A 10 10.93 -1.17 -0.21
C TYR A 10 11.12 0.06 -1.11
N PHE A 11 10.07 0.87 -1.29
CA PHE A 11 10.11 2.04 -2.18
C PHE A 11 11.01 3.15 -1.66
N LYS A 12 11.08 3.37 -0.34
CA LYS A 12 12.03 4.33 0.26
C LYS A 12 13.49 4.04 -0.05
N ARG A 13 13.85 2.77 -0.30
CA ARG A 13 15.24 2.37 -0.59
C ARG A 13 15.59 2.37 -2.07
N LEU A 14 14.62 2.58 -2.95
CA LEU A 14 14.84 2.56 -4.40
C LEU A 14 15.34 3.94 -4.88
N PRO A 15 16.40 4.00 -5.71
CA PRO A 15 16.79 5.23 -6.41
C PRO A 15 15.69 5.71 -7.35
N ASP A 16 15.61 7.01 -7.56
CA ASP A 16 14.53 7.66 -8.30
C ASP A 16 14.33 7.09 -9.71
N ALA A 17 15.42 6.83 -10.45
CA ALA A 17 15.34 6.25 -11.79
C ALA A 17 14.79 4.82 -11.82
N ARG A 18 15.05 4.02 -10.79
CA ARG A 18 14.50 2.64 -10.67
C ARG A 18 13.06 2.67 -10.17
N PHE A 19 12.76 3.59 -9.25
CA PHE A 19 11.41 3.84 -8.75
C PHE A 19 10.48 4.26 -9.89
N GLU A 20 10.87 5.23 -10.72
CA GLU A 20 10.09 5.77 -11.84
C GLU A 20 9.66 4.65 -12.81
N ARG A 21 10.63 3.87 -13.32
CA ARG A 21 10.36 2.75 -14.24
C ARG A 21 9.45 1.69 -13.61
N PHE A 22 9.66 1.38 -12.32
CA PHE A 22 8.83 0.41 -11.61
C PHE A 22 7.40 0.93 -11.46
N TRP A 23 7.24 2.17 -11.01
CA TRP A 23 5.96 2.79 -10.74
C TRP A 23 5.12 2.88 -12.01
N GLU A 24 5.71 3.29 -13.12
CA GLU A 24 5.03 3.40 -14.40
C GLU A 24 4.60 2.02 -14.95
N LYS A 25 5.53 1.07 -15.01
CA LYS A 25 5.28 -0.25 -15.63
C LYS A 25 4.40 -1.18 -14.78
N ARG A 26 4.50 -1.11 -13.45
CA ARG A 26 3.80 -2.02 -12.55
C ARG A 26 2.56 -1.40 -11.92
N ILE A 27 2.63 -0.15 -11.47
CA ILE A 27 1.52 0.48 -10.74
C ILE A 27 0.55 1.14 -11.69
N LEU A 28 1.02 2.04 -12.58
CA LEU A 28 0.13 2.79 -13.48
C LEU A 28 -0.53 1.87 -14.52
N THR A 29 0.22 0.96 -15.14
CA THR A 29 -0.33 0.02 -16.13
C THR A 29 -1.40 -0.90 -15.54
N ASN A 30 -1.21 -1.35 -14.29
CA ASN A 30 -2.11 -2.31 -13.65
C ASN A 30 -3.07 -1.66 -12.65
N ILE A 31 -3.33 -0.34 -12.74
CA ILE A 31 -4.13 0.38 -11.75
C ILE A 31 -5.52 -0.23 -11.56
N ARG A 32 -6.08 -0.84 -12.62
CA ARG A 32 -7.38 -1.54 -12.60
C ARG A 32 -7.38 -2.83 -11.77
N LEU A 33 -6.22 -3.48 -11.61
CA LEU A 33 -6.08 -4.71 -10.83
C LEU A 33 -5.89 -4.44 -9.33
N PHE A 34 -5.48 -3.23 -8.95
CA PHE A 34 -5.28 -2.87 -7.54
C PHE A 34 -6.56 -2.94 -6.69
N PRO A 35 -7.72 -2.39 -7.13
CA PRO A 35 -8.97 -2.54 -6.39
C PRO A 35 -9.31 -4.01 -6.11
N LEU A 36 -9.12 -4.89 -7.09
CA LEU A 36 -9.39 -6.32 -6.95
C LEU A 36 -8.42 -6.98 -5.96
N ALA A 37 -7.12 -6.70 -6.07
CA ALA A 37 -6.12 -7.19 -5.12
C ALA A 37 -6.38 -6.70 -3.68
N PHE A 38 -6.81 -5.45 -3.53
CA PHE A 38 -7.19 -4.90 -2.22
C PHE A 38 -8.47 -5.53 -1.67
N MET A 39 -9.46 -5.81 -2.52
CA MET A 39 -10.68 -6.49 -2.11
C MET A 39 -10.37 -7.90 -1.59
N VAL A 40 -9.54 -8.65 -2.31
CA VAL A 40 -9.09 -9.99 -1.87
C VAL A 40 -8.33 -9.90 -0.54
N TYR A 41 -7.38 -8.98 -0.40
CA TYR A 41 -6.64 -8.78 0.85
C TYR A 41 -7.54 -8.36 2.01
N TYR A 42 -8.56 -7.54 1.74
CA TYR A 42 -9.55 -7.12 2.73
C TYR A 42 -10.38 -8.31 3.22
N ILE A 43 -10.96 -9.09 2.30
CA ILE A 43 -11.79 -10.26 2.63
C ILE A 43 -10.99 -11.27 3.45
N LEU A 44 -9.77 -11.59 3.01
CA LEU A 44 -8.89 -12.52 3.74
C LEU A 44 -8.55 -12.00 5.14
N GLY A 45 -8.28 -10.70 5.29
CA GLY A 45 -7.99 -10.10 6.59
C GLY A 45 -9.18 -10.13 7.53
N VAL A 46 -10.37 -9.75 7.06
CA VAL A 46 -11.60 -9.79 7.86
C VAL A 46 -11.94 -11.20 8.27
N TRP A 47 -11.85 -12.15 7.33
CA TRP A 47 -12.11 -13.56 7.61
C TRP A 47 -11.17 -14.11 8.67
N LEU A 48 -9.86 -13.93 8.50
CA LEU A 48 -8.85 -14.45 9.43
C LEU A 48 -8.99 -13.85 10.83
N VAL A 49 -9.18 -12.54 10.95
CA VAL A 49 -9.36 -11.88 12.26
C VAL A 49 -10.66 -12.32 12.92
N SER A 50 -11.76 -12.40 12.16
CA SER A 50 -13.05 -12.84 12.70
C SER A 50 -12.98 -14.29 13.19
N SER A 51 -12.36 -15.19 12.41
CA SER A 51 -12.16 -16.59 12.79
C SER A 51 -11.33 -16.74 14.06
N LEU A 52 -10.28 -15.93 14.22
CA LEU A 52 -9.44 -15.95 15.44
C LEU A 52 -10.21 -15.48 16.69
N ILE A 53 -11.06 -14.46 16.56
CA ILE A 53 -11.85 -13.93 17.69
C ILE A 53 -12.96 -14.90 18.09
N LEU A 54 -13.54 -15.61 17.11
CA LEU A 54 -14.66 -16.53 17.33
C LEU A 54 -14.23 -17.96 17.70
N ILE A 55 -12.95 -18.21 17.97
CA ILE A 55 -12.48 -19.53 18.39
C ILE A 55 -13.24 -19.97 19.65
N GLY A 56 -13.91 -21.12 19.58
CA GLY A 56 -14.67 -21.69 20.69
C GLY A 56 -16.02 -21.02 20.95
N ASN A 57 -16.50 -20.15 20.06
CA ASN A 57 -17.81 -19.53 20.15
C ASN A 57 -18.71 -19.97 18.99
N GLU A 58 -19.83 -20.63 19.31
CA GLU A 58 -20.79 -21.15 18.34
C GLU A 58 -21.99 -20.20 18.11
N SER A 59 -22.06 -19.07 18.84
CA SER A 59 -23.19 -18.15 18.71
C SER A 59 -23.16 -17.38 17.39
N PHE A 60 -24.15 -17.64 16.54
CA PHE A 60 -24.33 -16.94 15.27
C PHE A 60 -24.42 -15.41 15.43
N PHE A 61 -25.19 -14.94 16.42
CA PHE A 61 -25.37 -13.50 16.66
C PHE A 61 -24.06 -12.80 17.06
N ILE A 62 -23.27 -13.44 17.92
CA ILE A 62 -21.95 -12.92 18.30
C ILE A 62 -21.01 -12.95 17.10
N GLY A 63 -21.06 -14.03 16.31
CA GLY A 63 -20.29 -14.17 15.07
C GLY A 63 -20.54 -13.03 14.09
N LEU A 64 -21.81 -12.72 13.83
CA LEU A 64 -22.19 -11.65 12.91
C LEU A 64 -21.78 -10.27 13.42
N LEU A 65 -21.92 -10.02 14.73
CA LEU A 65 -21.49 -8.77 15.34
C LEU A 65 -19.97 -8.59 15.25
N VAL A 66 -19.19 -9.62 15.59
CA VAL A 66 -17.72 -9.61 15.46
C VAL A 66 -17.32 -9.36 14.02
N PHE A 67 -17.93 -10.06 13.07
CA PHE A 67 -17.63 -9.86 11.65
C PHE A 67 -17.90 -8.42 11.20
N GLY A 68 -19.04 -7.85 11.58
CA GLY A 68 -19.38 -6.45 11.26
C GLY A 68 -18.39 -5.45 11.86
N VAL A 69 -18.03 -5.62 13.13
CA VAL A 69 -17.06 -4.75 13.82
C VAL A 69 -15.66 -4.87 13.19
N VAL A 70 -15.20 -6.10 12.95
CA VAL A 70 -13.90 -6.36 12.32
C VAL A 70 -13.87 -5.78 10.91
N ALA A 71 -14.92 -5.97 10.11
CA ALA A 71 -15.05 -5.40 8.78
C ALA A 71 -14.91 -3.87 8.79
N LEU A 72 -15.63 -3.19 9.68
CA LEU A 72 -15.56 -1.72 9.80
C LEU A 72 -14.18 -1.23 10.23
N LEU A 73 -13.63 -1.78 11.31
CA LEU A 73 -12.34 -1.35 11.86
C LEU A 73 -11.19 -1.64 10.89
N TYR A 74 -11.15 -2.86 10.35
CA TYR A 74 -10.12 -3.28 9.41
C TYR A 74 -10.25 -2.51 8.09
N GLY A 75 -11.48 -2.32 7.59
CA GLY A 75 -11.75 -1.58 6.36
C GLY A 75 -11.29 -0.14 6.44
N TYR A 76 -11.64 0.56 7.52
CA TYR A 76 -11.19 1.94 7.75
C TYR A 76 -9.65 2.04 7.79
N GLY A 77 -9.00 1.16 8.56
CA GLY A 77 -7.54 1.15 8.69
C GLY A 77 -6.83 0.83 7.36
N LEU A 78 -7.37 -0.11 6.60
CA LEU A 78 -6.85 -0.51 5.30
C LEU A 78 -7.00 0.61 4.27
N LEU A 79 -8.18 1.23 4.18
CA LEU A 79 -8.44 2.35 3.26
C LEU A 79 -7.50 3.53 3.55
N ARG A 80 -7.40 3.94 4.82
CA ARG A 80 -6.50 5.02 5.25
C ARG A 80 -5.05 4.74 4.86
N SER A 81 -4.59 3.50 5.05
CA SER A 81 -3.22 3.12 4.72
C SER A 81 -2.95 3.14 3.21
N ILE A 82 -3.90 2.70 2.39
CA ILE A 82 -3.77 2.67 0.93
C ILE A 82 -3.76 4.09 0.37
N LEU A 83 -4.69 4.94 0.82
CA LEU A 83 -4.75 6.33 0.37
C LEU A 83 -3.47 7.09 0.70
N ARG A 84 -2.95 6.90 1.92
CA ARG A 84 -1.68 7.50 2.33
C ARG A 84 -0.52 7.00 1.48
N PHE A 85 -0.44 5.69 1.25
CA PHE A 85 0.59 5.08 0.41
C PHE A 85 0.54 5.65 -1.01
N TYR A 86 -0.62 5.58 -1.65
CA TYR A 86 -0.80 6.05 -3.02
C TYR A 86 -0.49 7.54 -3.16
N GLY A 87 -0.99 8.38 -2.25
CA GLY A 87 -0.72 9.82 -2.26
C GLY A 87 0.77 10.14 -2.10
N THR A 88 1.47 9.47 -1.19
CA THR A 88 2.90 9.70 -0.94
C THR A 88 3.76 9.35 -2.16
N TYR A 89 3.52 8.19 -2.77
CA TYR A 89 4.34 7.72 -3.89
C TYR A 89 3.96 8.34 -5.23
N THR A 90 2.68 8.68 -5.42
CA THR A 90 2.27 9.49 -6.58
C THR A 90 2.90 10.89 -6.51
N LYS A 91 2.95 11.50 -5.31
CA LYS A 91 3.67 12.78 -5.12
C LYS A 91 5.15 12.64 -5.49
N ARG A 92 5.85 11.60 -5.00
CA ARG A 92 7.25 11.33 -5.36
C ARG A 92 7.42 11.15 -6.88
N TYR A 93 6.56 10.37 -7.51
CA TYR A 93 6.58 10.15 -8.97
C TYR A 93 6.42 11.47 -9.75
N LEU A 94 5.47 12.32 -9.35
CA LEU A 94 5.25 13.62 -9.97
C LEU A 94 6.45 14.56 -9.81
N MET A 95 7.10 14.57 -8.64
CA MET A 95 8.32 15.35 -8.40
C MET A 95 9.48 14.92 -9.30
N ILE A 96 9.72 13.60 -9.40
CA ILE A 96 10.76 13.07 -10.29
C ILE A 96 10.49 13.47 -11.74
N LYS A 97 9.23 13.36 -12.18
CA LYS A 97 8.82 13.69 -13.56
C LYS A 97 8.87 15.18 -13.87
N SER A 98 8.69 16.05 -12.86
CA SER A 98 8.83 17.50 -13.00
C SER A 98 10.29 18.00 -12.91
N GLY A 99 11.27 17.09 -12.85
CA GLY A 99 12.69 17.43 -12.85
C GLY A 99 13.32 17.59 -11.47
N TYR A 100 12.58 17.39 -10.38
CA TYR A 100 13.14 17.27 -9.04
C TYR A 100 13.68 15.84 -8.84
N ARG A 101 14.87 15.59 -9.39
CA ARG A 101 15.67 14.40 -9.04
C ARG A 101 16.62 14.77 -7.92
N GLU A 102 16.59 14.01 -6.83
CA GLU A 102 17.57 14.20 -5.74
C GLU A 102 18.97 13.75 -6.19
N ASP A 103 19.05 12.86 -7.19
CA ASP A 103 20.28 12.37 -7.82
C ASP A 103 20.46 12.94 -9.23
N THR A 104 21.02 14.15 -9.37
CA THR A 104 21.88 14.55 -10.50
C THR A 104 22.55 15.90 -10.22
N PHE A 105 23.52 15.91 -9.30
CA PHE A 105 24.69 16.78 -9.49
C PHE A 105 25.90 15.85 -9.56
N ASP A 106 26.20 15.41 -10.77
CA ASP A 106 27.46 14.74 -11.04
C ASP A 106 28.58 15.77 -10.93
N LYS A 107 29.27 15.77 -9.78
CA LYS A 107 30.44 16.63 -9.54
C LYS A 107 31.73 16.06 -10.14
N SER A 108 31.69 14.94 -10.85
CA SER A 108 32.89 14.37 -11.50
C SER A 108 33.45 15.25 -12.62
N ASN A 109 32.69 16.25 -13.08
CA ASN A 109 33.07 17.17 -14.15
C ASN A 109 33.33 18.62 -13.66
N VAL A 110 33.46 18.86 -12.36
CA VAL A 110 33.95 20.16 -11.85
C VAL A 110 35.47 20.12 -11.95
N VAL A 111 35.96 20.71 -13.04
CA VAL A 111 37.39 20.91 -13.35
C VAL A 111 38.07 21.50 -12.11
N ASN A 112 39.06 20.79 -11.58
CA ASN A 112 40.05 21.31 -10.63
C ASN A 112 41.12 22.09 -11.40
#